data_AF-A0A9J6BEB4-F1
#
_entry.id   AF-A0A9J6BEB4-F1
#
_cell.length_a   1.000
_cell.length_b   1.000
_cell.length_c   1.000
_cell.angle_alpha   90.00
_cell.angle_beta   90.00
_cell.angle_gamma   90.00
#
_symmetry.space_group_name_H-M   'P 1'
#
loop_
_entity.id
_entity.type
_entity.pdbx_description
1 polymer ?
#
loop_
_entity_poly.entity_id
_entity_poly.type
_entity_poly.pdbx_seq_one_letter_code
_entity_poly.pdbx_strand_id
1 'polypeptide(L)'
;MCEIPQQIFTPDEIKIVNAVWWHYFSKFLEFCDTFFIVFRKKTKSLSFLHVYHHSSVFAFWWFFIKFYPSGFVALIAMTNSFVHIFMYIYYGLASIGPSMNKYLWWKKYLTILQIRIFGTTMPLIHSLWLAGWLAGWLAGWLAGWLAAVRLPGVL
;
A
#
# COMPACT_ATOMS: atom_id res chain seq x y z
N MET A 1 22.16 -2.77 31.36
CA MET A 1 20.80 -2.40 30.94
C MET A 1 20.81 -2.40 29.43
N CYS A 2 20.07 -3.32 28.80
CA CYS A 2 20.00 -3.42 27.34
C CYS A 2 19.12 -2.27 26.85
N GLU A 3 19.72 -1.19 26.33
CA GLU A 3 18.97 -0.14 25.67
C GLU A 3 18.37 -0.72 24.39
N ILE A 4 17.04 -0.65 24.28
CA ILE A 4 16.34 -0.95 23.03
C ILE A 4 16.95 -0.02 21.97
N PRO A 5 17.38 -0.52 20.80
CA PRO A 5 17.87 0.35 19.73
C PRO A 5 16.81 1.41 19.44
N GLN A 6 17.07 2.65 19.85
CA GLN A 6 16.26 3.77 19.45
C GLN A 6 16.37 3.80 17.93
N GLN A 7 15.26 3.66 17.22
CA GLN A 7 15.25 3.77 15.77
C GLN A 7 15.58 5.24 15.45
N ILE A 8 16.86 5.52 15.20
CA ILE A 8 17.36 6.86 14.88
C ILE A 8 16.88 7.17 13.46
N PHE A 9 15.66 7.70 13.36
CA PHE A 9 15.12 8.13 12.09
C PHE A 9 15.90 9.35 11.61
N THR A 10 16.47 9.23 10.42
CA THR A 10 17.02 10.38 9.69
C THR A 10 15.89 11.37 9.37
N PRO A 11 16.19 12.67 9.15
CA PRO A 11 15.18 13.68 8.83
C PRO A 11 14.31 13.32 7.62
N ASP A 12 14.84 12.52 6.69
CA ASP A 12 14.11 12.07 5.51
C ASP A 12 13.17 10.89 5.80
N GLU A 13 13.56 9.98 6.69
CA GLU A 13 12.67 8.89 7.15
C GLU A 13 11.48 9.44 7.94
N ILE A 14 11.66 10.50 8.73
CA ILE A 14 10.56 11.16 9.45
C ILE A 14 9.53 11.75 8.47
N LYS A 15 9.97 12.34 7.34
CA LYS A 15 9.06 12.84 6.30
C LYS A 15 8.24 11.71 5.67
N ILE A 16 8.88 10.57 5.40
CA ILE A 16 8.23 9.39 4.83
C ILE A 16 7.19 8.84 5.82
N VAL A 17 7.54 8.71 7.10
CA VAL A 17 6.62 8.26 8.16
C VAL A 17 5.41 9.20 8.27
N ASN A 18 5.62 10.52 8.22
CA ASN A 18 4.54 11.50 8.25
C ASN A 18 3.62 11.41 7.01
N ALA A 19 4.18 11.21 5.82
CA ALA A 19 3.39 11.03 4.60
C ALA A 19 2.54 9.74 4.66
N VAL A 20 3.12 8.66 5.16
CA VAL A 20 2.41 7.39 5.36
C VAL A 20 1.33 7.52 6.44
N TRP A 21 1.59 8.27 7.52
CA TRP A 21 0.59 8.56 8.54
C TRP A 21 -0.61 9.30 7.96
N TRP A 22 -0.37 10.34 7.14
CA TRP A 22 -1.45 11.09 6.47
C TRP A 22 -2.25 10.21 5.49
N HIS A 23 -1.58 9.28 4.82
CA HIS A 23 -2.26 8.29 3.99
C HIS A 23 -3.20 7.39 4.83
N TYR A 24 -2.75 6.93 5.99
CA TYR A 24 -3.58 6.13 6.89
C TYR A 24 -4.78 6.91 7.45
N PHE A 25 -4.59 8.18 7.79
CA PHE A 25 -5.70 9.04 8.21
C PHE A 25 -6.75 9.18 7.09
N SER A 26 -6.32 9.23 5.83
CA SER A 26 -7.24 9.23 4.70
C SER A 26 -8.07 7.94 4.65
N LYS A 27 -7.49 6.78 4.97
CA LYS A 27 -8.21 5.49 5.09
C LYS A 27 -9.23 5.46 6.23
N PHE A 28 -8.98 6.18 7.31
CA PHE A 28 -9.98 6.38 8.36
C PHE A 28 -11.19 7.16 7.84
N LEU A 29 -10.98 8.24 7.08
CA LEU A 29 -12.07 9.02 6.49
C LEU A 29 -12.89 8.22 5.47
N GLU A 30 -12.23 7.39 4.65
CA GLU A 30 -12.89 6.47 3.73
C GLU A 30 -13.78 5.46 4.47
N PHE A 31 -13.31 4.94 5.61
CA PHE A 31 -14.09 4.05 6.45
C PHE A 31 -15.29 4.76 7.09
N CYS A 32 -15.14 6.04 7.46
CA CYS A 32 -16.24 6.86 7.93
C CYS A 32 -17.32 7.07 6.85
N ASP A 33 -16.98 7.18 5.56
CA ASP A 33 -17.97 7.26 4.47
C ASP A 33 -18.85 6.00 4.43
N THR A 34 -18.24 4.82 4.61
CA THR A 34 -18.99 3.56 4.77
C THR A 34 -19.93 3.60 5.98
N PHE A 35 -19.48 4.13 7.13
CA PHE A 35 -20.34 4.33 8.31
C PHE A 35 -21.55 5.22 8.02
N PHE A 36 -21.36 6.33 7.30
CA PHE A 36 -22.46 7.22 6.92
C PHE A 36 -23.44 6.57 5.94
N ILE A 37 -22.98 5.70 5.02
CA ILE A 37 -23.85 4.96 4.10
C ILE A 37 -24.68 3.90 4.84
N VAL A 38 -24.06 3.19 5.80
CA VAL A 38 -24.78 2.26 6.70
C VAL A 38 -25.84 3.01 7.49
N PHE A 39 -25.49 4.18 8.05
CA PHE A 39 -26.42 5.00 8.82
C PHE A 39 -27.57 5.55 7.97
N ARG A 40 -27.32 5.91 6.70
CA ARG A 40 -28.36 6.34 5.73
C ARG A 40 -29.20 5.19 5.17
N LYS A 41 -29.02 3.94 5.62
CA LYS A 41 -29.72 2.73 5.16
C LYS A 41 -29.70 2.51 3.63
N LYS A 42 -28.71 3.05 2.91
CA LYS A 42 -28.53 2.82 1.47
C LYS A 42 -27.82 1.49 1.21
N THR A 43 -28.46 0.38 1.59
CA THR A 43 -27.91 -0.98 1.48
C THR A 43 -27.68 -1.46 0.05
N LYS A 44 -28.35 -0.86 -0.95
CA LYS A 44 -28.13 -1.18 -2.38
C LYS A 44 -26.72 -0.87 -2.89
N SER A 45 -26.01 0.07 -2.28
CA SER A 45 -24.63 0.43 -2.67
C SER A 45 -23.56 -0.24 -1.82
N LEU A 46 -23.94 -0.93 -0.75
CA LEU A 46 -23.03 -1.43 0.28
C LEU A 46 -22.95 -2.96 0.19
N SER A 47 -22.04 -3.45 -0.65
CA SER A 47 -21.79 -4.89 -0.77
C SER A 47 -20.92 -5.38 0.38
N PHE A 48 -21.06 -6.67 0.73
CA PHE A 48 -20.20 -7.33 1.72
C PHE A 48 -18.71 -7.15 1.38
N LEU A 49 -18.37 -7.22 0.09
CA LEU A 49 -17.00 -7.04 -0.39
C LEU A 49 -16.45 -5.64 -0.08
N HIS A 50 -17.27 -4.59 -0.18
CA HIS A 50 -16.84 -3.22 0.11
C HIS A 50 -16.49 -3.05 1.59
N VAL A 51 -17.34 -3.55 2.50
CA VAL A 51 -17.09 -3.47 3.95
C VAL A 51 -15.88 -4.29 4.34
N TYR A 52 -15.80 -5.54 3.87
CA TYR A 52 -14.67 -6.43 4.15
C TYR A 52 -13.34 -5.84 3.65
N HIS A 53 -13.34 -5.26 2.45
CA HIS A 53 -12.18 -4.59 1.89
C HIS A 53 -11.78 -3.37 2.72
N HIS A 54 -12.70 -2.44 3.02
CA HIS A 54 -12.37 -1.24 3.79
C HIS A 54 -11.92 -1.56 5.23
N SER A 55 -12.52 -2.55 5.90
CA SER A 55 -12.13 -2.94 7.25
C SER A 55 -10.77 -3.64 7.29
N SER A 56 -10.50 -4.56 6.34
CA SER A 56 -9.23 -5.28 6.29
C SER A 56 -8.07 -4.37 5.89
N VAL A 57 -8.26 -3.51 4.88
CA VAL A 57 -7.25 -2.54 4.43
C VAL A 57 -6.89 -1.56 5.56
N PHE A 58 -7.87 -1.09 6.33
CA PHE A 58 -7.62 -0.23 7.49
C PHE A 58 -6.76 -0.93 8.57
N ALA A 59 -7.09 -2.18 8.91
CA ALA A 59 -6.33 -2.96 9.89
C ALA A 59 -4.91 -3.28 9.40
N PHE A 60 -4.74 -3.65 8.13
CA PHE A 60 -3.43 -3.92 7.55
C PHE A 60 -2.54 -2.67 7.52
N TRP A 61 -3.07 -1.50 7.16
CA TRP A 61 -2.29 -0.26 7.16
C TRP A 61 -1.78 0.12 8.55
N TRP A 62 -2.58 -0.08 9.60
CA TRP A 62 -2.14 0.13 10.99
C TRP A 62 -0.94 -0.77 11.34
N PHE A 63 -1.00 -2.05 10.95
CA PHE A 63 0.10 -2.99 11.17
C PHE A 63 1.37 -2.58 10.41
N PHE A 64 1.26 -2.17 9.14
CA PHE A 64 2.41 -1.72 8.35
C PHE A 64 3.08 -0.48 8.92
N ILE A 65 2.31 0.51 9.40
CA ILE A 65 2.87 1.71 10.03
C ILE A 65 3.61 1.39 11.33
N LYS A 66 3.06 0.47 12.12
CA LYS A 66 3.60 0.17 13.45
C LYS A 66 4.87 -0.69 13.40
N PHE A 67 4.94 -1.63 12.46
CA PHE A 67 6.01 -2.65 12.44
C PHE A 67 6.97 -2.53 11.25
N TYR A 68 6.55 -1.98 10.12
CA TYR A 68 7.36 -1.91 8.90
C TYR A 68 7.17 -0.59 8.13
N PRO A 69 7.58 0.56 8.70
CA PRO A 69 7.61 1.83 7.98
C PRO A 69 8.77 1.82 6.96
N SER A 70 8.56 1.17 5.82
CA SER A 70 9.52 1.10 4.72
C SER A 70 9.18 2.10 3.62
N GLY A 71 10.18 2.64 2.94
CA GLY A 71 9.99 3.49 1.75
C GLY A 71 9.18 2.79 0.64
N PHE A 72 9.23 1.46 0.57
CA PHE A 72 8.38 0.69 -0.34
C PHE A 72 6.89 0.82 -0.01
N VAL A 73 6.53 0.79 1.27
CA VAL A 73 5.14 0.99 1.74
C VAL A 73 4.66 2.40 1.38
N ALA A 74 5.54 3.41 1.45
CA ALA A 74 5.21 4.77 1.04
C ALA A 74 4.96 4.91 -0.48
N LEU A 75 5.71 4.19 -1.32
CA LEU A 75 5.45 4.16 -2.78
C LEU A 75 4.09 3.52 -3.10
N ILE A 76 3.73 2.45 -2.37
CA ILE A 76 2.41 1.82 -2.46
C ILE A 76 1.31 2.81 -2.05
N ALA A 77 1.51 3.52 -0.93
CA ALA A 77 0.60 4.55 -0.42
C ALA A 77 0.34 5.66 -1.46
N MET A 78 1.42 6.19 -2.04
CA MET A 78 1.33 7.26 -3.04
C MET A 78 0.60 6.81 -4.29
N THR A 79 0.90 5.61 -4.79
CA THR A 79 0.23 5.06 -5.99
C THR A 79 -1.26 4.83 -5.72
N ASN A 80 -1.63 4.31 -4.54
CA ASN A 80 -3.02 4.15 -4.14
C ASN A 80 -3.74 5.50 -4.07
N SER A 81 -3.13 6.50 -3.43
CA SER A 81 -3.68 7.85 -3.32
C SER A 81 -3.91 8.50 -4.67
N PHE A 82 -2.96 8.36 -5.60
CA PHE A 82 -3.06 8.90 -6.95
C PHE A 82 -4.28 8.36 -7.69
N VAL A 83 -4.48 7.04 -7.68
CA VAL A 83 -5.67 6.41 -8.26
C VAL A 83 -6.94 6.84 -7.54
N HIS A 84 -6.87 7.03 -6.21
CA HIS A 84 -8.03 7.44 -5.43
C HIS A 84 -8.51 8.84 -5.79
N ILE A 85 -7.60 9.77 -6.10
CA ILE A 85 -7.97 11.11 -6.56
C ILE A 85 -8.90 11.02 -7.78
N PHE A 86 -8.53 10.24 -8.81
CA PHE A 86 -9.36 10.08 -10.01
C PHE A 86 -10.69 9.39 -9.73
N MET A 87 -10.69 8.40 -8.84
CA MET A 87 -11.89 7.66 -8.47
C MET A 87 -12.87 8.55 -7.67
N TYR A 88 -12.37 9.38 -6.75
CA TYR A 88 -13.20 10.34 -6.02
C TYR A 88 -13.73 11.46 -6.91
N ILE A 89 -12.95 11.94 -7.87
CA ILE A 89 -13.44 12.87 -8.90
C ILE A 89 -14.60 12.25 -9.69
N TYR A 90 -14.47 10.98 -10.08
CA TYR A 90 -15.55 10.25 -10.75
C TYR A 90 -16.82 10.17 -9.88
N TYR A 91 -16.69 9.82 -8.60
CA TYR A 91 -17.84 9.75 -7.69
C TYR A 91 -18.44 11.13 -7.39
N GLY A 92 -17.62 12.17 -7.27
CA GLY A 92 -18.07 13.55 -7.13
C GLY A 92 -18.90 13.99 -8.33
N LEU A 93 -18.42 13.73 -9.55
CA LEU A 93 -19.17 14.03 -10.78
C LEU A 93 -20.44 13.18 -10.91
N ALA A 94 -20.41 11.91 -10.50
CA ALA A 94 -21.59 11.04 -10.48
C ALA A 94 -22.66 11.50 -9.46
N SER A 95 -22.24 12.20 -8.41
CA SER A 95 -23.14 12.71 -7.36
C SER A 95 -23.97 13.93 -7.77
N ILE A 96 -23.56 14.64 -8.84
CA ILE A 96 -24.24 15.84 -9.38
C ILE A 96 -25.61 15.48 -10.00
N GLY A 97 -25.78 14.23 -10.46
CA GLY A 97 -27.09 13.69 -10.85
C GLY A 97 -27.11 12.97 -12.21
N PRO A 98 -28.31 12.55 -12.66
CA PRO A 98 -28.48 11.72 -13.85
C PRO A 98 -28.00 12.38 -15.16
N SER A 99 -27.96 13.71 -15.22
CA SER A 99 -27.46 14.47 -16.38
C SER A 99 -25.96 14.25 -16.61
N MET A 100 -25.19 14.07 -15.53
CA MET A 100 -23.74 13.87 -15.61
C MET A 100 -23.35 12.44 -16.00
N ASN A 101 -24.24 11.46 -15.79
CA ASN A 101 -23.98 10.06 -16.17
C ASN A 101 -23.65 9.87 -17.64
N LYS A 102 -24.15 10.74 -18.54
CA LYS A 102 -23.84 10.70 -19.97
C LYS A 102 -22.35 10.94 -20.27
N TYR A 103 -21.68 11.72 -19.43
CA TYR A 103 -20.26 12.08 -19.59
C TYR A 103 -19.31 11.09 -18.89
N LEU A 104 -19.83 10.17 -18.07
CA LEU A 104 -19.06 9.24 -17.23
C LEU A 104 -18.71 7.91 -17.94
N TRP A 105 -18.50 7.93 -19.25
CA TRP A 105 -18.18 6.75 -20.06
C TRP A 105 -16.83 6.12 -19.70
N TRP A 106 -15.91 6.89 -19.09
CA TRP A 106 -14.58 6.42 -18.74
C TRP A 106 -14.49 5.53 -17.48
N LYS A 107 -15.64 5.19 -16.85
CA LYS A 107 -15.69 4.32 -15.66
C LYS A 107 -14.86 3.04 -15.83
N LYS A 108 -14.95 2.40 -17.00
CA LYS A 108 -14.24 1.15 -17.30
C LYS A 108 -12.72 1.32 -17.25
N TYR A 109 -12.19 2.45 -17.72
CA TYR A 109 -10.75 2.73 -17.69
C TYR A 109 -10.24 2.91 -16.26
N LEU A 110 -11.03 3.53 -15.38
CA LEU A 110 -10.69 3.64 -13.95
C LEU A 110 -10.63 2.26 -13.28
N THR A 111 -11.57 1.36 -13.60
CA THR A 111 -11.54 -0.01 -13.07
C THR A 111 -10.36 -0.82 -13.61
N ILE A 112 -10.03 -0.68 -14.90
CA ILE A 112 -8.85 -1.32 -15.51
C ILE A 112 -7.56 -0.80 -14.86
N LEU A 113 -7.49 0.51 -14.59
CA LEU A 113 -6.35 1.14 -13.91
C LEU A 113 -6.18 0.59 -12.48
N GLN A 114 -7.26 0.51 -11.70
CA GLN A 114 -7.24 -0.07 -10.35
C GLN A 114 -6.79 -1.54 -10.35
N ILE A 115 -7.35 -2.37 -11.23
CA ILE A 115 -7.00 -3.79 -11.31
C ILE A 115 -5.55 -3.98 -11.78
N ARG A 116 -5.06 -3.18 -12.74
CA ARG A 116 -3.68 -3.29 -13.21
C ARG A 116 -2.69 -2.87 -12.14
N ILE A 117 -2.99 -1.81 -11.39
CA ILE A 117 -2.11 -1.34 -10.32
C ILE A 117 -2.04 -2.36 -9.17
N PHE A 118 -3.18 -2.75 -8.61
CA PHE A 118 -3.19 -3.65 -7.45
C PHE A 118 -2.98 -5.12 -7.82
N GLY A 119 -3.47 -5.55 -8.98
CA GLY A 119 -3.43 -6.96 -9.39
C GLY A 119 -2.17 -7.38 -10.14
N THR A 120 -1.45 -6.46 -10.79
CA THR A 120 -0.25 -6.83 -11.58
C THR A 120 1.02 -6.14 -11.14
N THR A 121 1.01 -4.83 -10.85
CA THR A 121 2.26 -4.13 -10.51
C THR A 121 2.67 -4.32 -9.05
N MET A 122 1.74 -4.37 -8.09
CA MET A 122 2.09 -4.67 -6.69
C MET A 122 2.74 -6.05 -6.51
N PRO A 123 2.19 -7.16 -7.05
CA PRO A 123 2.81 -8.47 -6.90
C PRO A 123 4.14 -8.59 -7.66
N LEU A 124 4.27 -7.95 -8.83
CA LEU A 124 5.54 -7.95 -9.58
C LEU A 124 6.63 -7.23 -8.80
N ILE A 125 6.36 -6.06 -8.22
CA ILE A 125 7.40 -5.32 -7.49
C ILE A 125 7.80 -6.08 -6.21
N HIS A 126 6.84 -6.71 -5.52
CA HIS A 126 7.14 -7.58 -4.38
C HIS A 126 7.97 -8.82 -4.79
N SER A 127 7.60 -9.46 -5.90
CA SER A 127 8.33 -10.63 -6.44
C SER A 127 9.75 -10.28 -6.89
N LEU A 128 9.93 -9.12 -7.52
CA LEU A 128 11.24 -8.61 -7.94
C LEU A 128 12.12 -8.24 -6.74
N TRP A 129 11.53 -7.66 -5.69
CA TRP A 129 12.24 -7.36 -4.45
C TRP A 129 12.71 -8.64 -3.73
N LEU A 130 11.84 -9.65 -3.64
CA LEU A 130 12.18 -10.97 -3.08
C LEU A 130 13.27 -11.69 -3.90
N ALA A 131 13.18 -11.62 -5.24
CA ALA A 131 14.18 -12.20 -6.11
C ALA A 131 15.55 -11.52 -5.95
N GLY A 132 15.57 -10.18 -5.85
CA GLY A 132 16.80 -9.42 -5.57
C GLY A 132 17.40 -9.75 -4.21
N TRP A 133 16.55 -9.91 -3.19
CA TRP A 133 16.98 -10.32 -1.84
C TRP A 133 17.59 -11.73 -1.83
N LEU A 134 16.94 -12.70 -2.49
CA LEU A 134 17.45 -14.06 -2.65
C LEU A 134 18.78 -14.10 -3.41
N ALA A 135 18.91 -13.33 -4.50
CA ALA A 135 20.15 -13.23 -5.26
C ALA A 135 21.30 -12.63 -4.43
N GLY A 136 21.03 -11.58 -3.65
CA GLY A 136 22.00 -10.97 -2.74
C GLY A 136 22.43 -11.92 -1.61
N TRP A 137 21.48 -12.67 -1.04
CA TRP A 137 21.75 -13.70 -0.03
C TRP A 137 22.63 -14.83 -0.58
N LEU A 138 22.31 -15.35 -1.77
CA LEU A 138 23.11 -16.38 -2.44
C LEU A 138 24.51 -15.88 -2.79
N ALA A 139 24.64 -14.66 -3.29
CA ALA A 139 25.95 -14.05 -3.58
C ALA A 139 26.80 -13.89 -2.31
N GLY A 140 26.21 -13.43 -1.21
CA GLY A 140 26.87 -13.32 0.09
C GLY A 140 27.30 -14.68 0.65
N TRP A 141 26.44 -15.70 0.55
CA TRP A 141 26.77 -17.07 0.94
C TRP A 141 27.93 -17.64 0.12
N LEU A 142 27.89 -17.47 -1.21
CA LEU A 142 28.93 -17.95 -2.12
C LEU A 142 30.27 -17.25 -1.86
N ALA A 143 30.25 -15.94 -1.64
CA ALA A 143 31.44 -15.16 -1.30
C ALA A 143 32.05 -15.60 0.04
N GLY A 144 31.21 -15.85 1.06
CA GLY A 144 31.64 -16.40 2.35
C GLY A 144 32.25 -17.80 2.23
N TRP A 145 31.63 -18.68 1.44
CA TRP A 145 32.15 -20.02 1.16
C TRP A 145 33.50 -19.97 0.42
N LEU A 146 33.61 -19.15 -0.62
CA LEU A 146 34.86 -18.96 -1.37
C LEU A 146 35.98 -18.36 -0.49
N ALA A 147 35.64 -17.47 0.44
CA ALA A 147 36.58 -16.93 1.42
C ALA A 147 37.06 -18.02 2.39
N ALA A 148 36.15 -18.87 2.88
CA ALA A 148 36.50 -19.99 3.76
C ALA A 148 37.39 -21.04 3.08
N VAL A 149 37.14 -21.35 1.80
CA VAL A 149 37.94 -22.30 1.01
C VAL A 149 39.30 -21.73 0.61
N ARG A 150 39.45 -20.39 0.53
CA ARG A 150 40.72 -19.72 0.22
C ARG A 150 41.64 -19.47 1.41
N LEU A 151 41.20 -19.72 2.65
CA LEU A 151 42.08 -19.61 3.83
C LEU A 151 42.93 -20.89 3.95
N PRO A 152 44.26 -20.83 3.74
CA PRO A 152 45.11 -21.99 3.88
C PRO A 152 45.41 -22.21 5.37
N GLY A 153 44.90 -23.29 5.97
CA GLY A 153 45.46 -23.82 7.23
C GLY A 153 44.53 -24.15 8.39
N VAL A 154 43.26 -24.54 8.18
CA VAL A 154 42.46 -25.15 9.26
C VAL A 154 41.86 -26.48 8.80
N LEU A 155 42.68 -27.52 8.85
CA LEU A 155 42.34 -28.94 9.09
C LEU A 155 43.63 -29.68 9.45
#